data_AF-A0A850AG26-F1
#
_entry.id   AF-A0A850AG26-F1
#
_cell.length_a   1.000
_cell.length_b   1.000
_cell.length_c   1.000
_cell.angle_alpha   90.00
_cell.angle_beta   90.00
_cell.angle_gamma   90.00
#
_symmetry.space_group_name_H-M   'P 1'
#
loop_
_entity.id
_entity.type
_entity.pdbx_description
1 polymer ?
#
loop_
_entity_poly.entity_id
_entity_poly.type
_entity_poly.pdbx_seq_one_letter_code
_entity_poly.pdbx_strand_id
1 'polypeptide(L)'
;MTVNLVIKVSPEMRKQARAIAALRGETISDVVRAAMTKYIQDALEEMEDIHETDAILARIKAGAATHSHDEVWVRMVELEAQGALPA
;
A
#
# COMPACT_ATOMS: atom_id res chain seq x y z
N MET A 1 14.24 -15.02 14.99
CA MET A 1 13.76 -14.81 16.39
C MET A 1 12.25 -14.93 16.39
N THR A 2 11.66 -15.70 17.30
CA THR A 2 10.20 -15.88 17.41
C THR A 2 9.67 -15.15 18.64
N VAL A 3 8.63 -14.36 18.46
CA VAL A 3 7.93 -13.64 19.54
C VAL A 3 6.52 -14.22 19.68
N ASN A 4 6.11 -14.52 20.91
CA ASN A 4 4.76 -15.00 21.21
C ASN A 4 3.85 -13.80 21.47
N LEU A 5 2.80 -13.65 20.64
CA LEU A 5 1.81 -12.59 20.76
C LEU A 5 0.47 -13.20 21.18
N VAL A 6 -0.14 -12.62 22.22
CA VAL A 6 -1.49 -12.96 22.66
C VAL A 6 -2.39 -11.77 22.40
N ILE A 7 -3.43 -11.97 21.59
CA ILE A 7 -4.36 -10.93 21.16
C ILE A 7 -5.79 -11.33 21.50
N LYS A 8 -6.56 -10.36 22.00
CA LYS A 8 -8.01 -10.52 22.21
C LYS A 8 -8.70 -10.41 20.86
N VAL A 9 -9.50 -11.41 20.53
CA VAL A 9 -10.27 -11.48 19.29
C VAL A 9 -11.74 -11.76 19.62
N SER A 10 -12.66 -11.21 18.86
CA SER A 10 -14.07 -11.50 19.02
C SER A 10 -14.35 -12.98 18.74
N PRO A 11 -15.41 -13.57 19.35
CA PRO A 11 -15.80 -14.96 19.08
C PRO A 11 -16.05 -15.23 17.59
N GLU A 12 -16.67 -14.29 16.89
CA GLU A 12 -16.94 -14.38 15.45
C GLU A 12 -15.64 -14.43 14.63
N MET A 13 -14.70 -13.54 14.92
CA MET A 13 -13.42 -13.50 14.21
C MET A 13 -12.60 -14.78 14.45
N ARG A 14 -12.66 -15.33 15.67
CA ARG A 14 -12.06 -16.64 15.97
C ARG A 14 -12.69 -17.77 15.14
N LYS A 15 -14.02 -17.77 15.00
CA LYS A 15 -14.76 -18.77 14.21
C LYS A 15 -14.38 -18.67 12.73
N GLN A 16 -14.32 -17.46 12.18
CA GLN A 16 -13.91 -17.21 10.80
C GLN A 16 -12.47 -17.62 10.54
N ALA A 17 -11.53 -17.23 11.41
CA ALA A 17 -10.12 -17.61 11.29
C ALA A 17 -9.93 -19.14 11.32
N ARG A 18 -10.69 -19.84 12.18
CA ARG A 18 -10.67 -21.31 12.22
C ARG A 18 -11.21 -21.93 10.94
N ALA A 19 -12.28 -21.38 10.37
CA ALA A 19 -12.85 -21.87 9.11
C ALA A 19 -11.85 -21.69 7.94
N ILE A 20 -11.22 -20.52 7.84
CA ILE A 20 -10.19 -20.24 6.82
C ILE A 20 -8.99 -21.18 7.00
N ALA A 21 -8.50 -21.34 8.22
CA ALA A 21 -7.40 -22.23 8.54
C ALA A 21 -7.72 -23.68 8.11
N ALA A 22 -8.92 -24.17 8.44
CA ALA A 22 -9.37 -25.51 8.05
C ALA A 22 -9.47 -25.69 6.53
N LEU A 23 -9.98 -24.68 5.80
CA LEU A 23 -10.08 -24.73 4.34
C LEU A 23 -8.71 -24.75 3.65
N ARG A 24 -7.71 -24.10 4.25
CA ARG A 24 -6.35 -23.99 3.70
C ARG A 24 -5.38 -25.06 4.19
N GLY A 25 -5.79 -25.88 5.16
CA GLY A 25 -4.89 -26.84 5.82
C GLY A 25 -3.82 -26.16 6.69
N GLU A 26 -4.10 -24.97 7.18
CA GLU A 26 -3.19 -24.11 7.94
C GLU A 26 -3.59 -24.05 9.43
N THR A 27 -2.74 -23.45 10.27
CA THR A 27 -3.12 -23.11 11.65
C THR A 27 -3.76 -21.73 11.73
N ILE A 28 -4.50 -21.47 12.81
CA ILE A 28 -5.04 -20.11 13.08
C ILE A 28 -3.89 -19.09 13.17
N SER A 29 -2.74 -19.50 13.72
CA SER A 29 -1.57 -18.63 13.83
C SER A 29 -1.02 -18.24 12.46
N ASP A 30 -1.09 -19.11 11.46
CA ASP A 30 -0.66 -18.81 10.08
C ASP A 30 -1.59 -17.78 9.44
N VAL A 31 -2.91 -17.97 9.60
CA VAL A 31 -3.92 -17.01 9.13
C VAL A 31 -3.72 -15.63 9.76
N VAL A 32 -3.49 -15.59 11.08
CA VAL A 32 -3.24 -14.32 11.80
C VAL A 32 -1.93 -13.68 11.34
N ARG A 33 -0.87 -14.48 11.12
CA ARG A 33 0.41 -13.96 10.63
C ARG A 33 0.27 -13.34 9.25
N ALA A 34 -0.41 -14.00 8.33
CA ALA A 34 -0.66 -13.48 6.99
C ALA A 34 -1.46 -12.17 7.02
N ALA A 35 -2.52 -12.11 7.83
CA ALA A 35 -3.32 -10.90 8.00
C ALA A 35 -2.50 -9.74 8.60
N MET A 36 -1.63 -10.03 9.58
CA MET A 36 -0.77 -9.02 10.20
C MET A 36 0.32 -8.52 9.24
N THR A 37 0.91 -9.40 8.43
CA THR A 37 1.85 -9.01 7.37
C THR A 37 1.18 -8.05 6.40
N LYS A 38 -0.03 -8.39 5.93
CA LYS A 38 -0.78 -7.53 5.03
C LYS A 38 -1.07 -6.17 5.66
N TYR A 39 -1.58 -6.15 6.90
CA TYR A 39 -1.85 -4.88 7.60
C TYR A 39 -0.62 -3.97 7.71
N ILE A 40 0.55 -4.55 8.01
CA ILE A 40 1.80 -3.78 8.10
C ILE A 40 2.21 -3.26 6.72
N GLN A 41 2.09 -4.06 5.67
CA GLN A 41 2.39 -3.63 4.30
C GLN A 41 1.48 -2.48 3.87
N ASP A 42 0.17 -2.65 4.02
CA ASP A 42 -0.83 -1.64 3.66
C ASP A 42 -0.55 -0.32 4.43
N ALA A 43 -0.19 -0.40 5.72
CA ALA A 43 0.15 0.78 6.52
C ALA A 43 1.47 1.45 6.12
N LEU A 44 2.46 0.69 5.65
CA LEU A 44 3.73 1.23 5.15
C LEU A 44 3.53 1.94 3.81
N GLU A 45 2.76 1.33 2.90
CA GLU A 45 2.38 1.93 1.61
C GLU A 45 1.63 3.26 1.83
N GLU A 46 0.63 3.27 2.73
CA GLU A 46 -0.10 4.51 3.07
C GLU A 46 0.82 5.60 3.64
N MET A 47 1.81 5.21 4.46
CA MET A 47 2.78 6.17 5.02
C MET A 47 3.73 6.71 3.95
N GLU A 48 4.19 5.87 3.01
CA GLU A 48 5.00 6.28 1.87
C GLU A 48 4.23 7.26 0.97
N ASP A 49 2.95 6.98 0.68
CA ASP A 49 2.07 7.86 -0.07
C ASP A 49 1.91 9.23 0.60
N ILE A 50 1.74 9.26 1.93
CA ILE A 50 1.66 10.50 2.71
C ILE A 50 2.98 11.29 2.61
N HIS A 51 4.12 10.60 2.77
CA HIS A 51 5.43 11.24 2.70
C HIS A 51 5.72 11.82 1.31
N GLU A 52 5.36 11.10 0.24
CA GLU A 52 5.53 11.58 -1.13
C GLU A 52 4.62 12.78 -1.41
N THR A 53 3.37 12.72 -0.96
CA THR A 53 2.42 13.84 -1.07
C THR A 53 2.94 15.09 -0.35
N ASP A 54 3.44 14.95 0.88
CA ASP A 54 4.03 16.05 1.65
C ASP A 54 5.28 16.62 0.96
N ALA A 55 6.13 15.77 0.38
CA ALA A 55 7.30 16.21 -0.38
C ALA A 55 6.93 17.01 -1.63
N ILE A 56 5.90 16.58 -2.37
CA ILE A 56 5.37 17.32 -3.53
C ILE A 56 4.81 18.68 -3.08
N LEU A 57 4.00 18.72 -2.02
CA LEU A 57 3.44 19.96 -1.48
C LEU A 57 4.54 20.92 -0.98
N ALA A 58 5.59 20.41 -0.36
CA ALA A 58 6.73 21.21 0.07
C ALA A 58 7.47 21.83 -1.13
N ARG A 59 7.66 21.08 -2.22
CA ARG A 59 8.26 21.60 -3.46
C ARG A 59 7.40 22.69 -4.10
N ILE A 60 6.08 22.50 -4.14
CA ILE A 60 5.15 23.53 -4.64
C ILE A 60 5.25 24.79 -3.78
N LYS A 61 5.24 24.65 -2.44
CA LYS A 61 5.42 25.80 -1.52
C LYS A 61 6.77 26.50 -1.68
N ALA A 62 7.82 25.76 -2.02
CA ALA A 62 9.15 26.30 -2.30
C ALA A 62 9.26 26.99 -3.68
N GLY A 63 8.16 27.04 -4.45
CA GLY A 63 8.12 27.71 -5.75
C GLY A 63 8.58 26.85 -6.92
N ALA A 64 8.51 25.51 -6.79
CA ALA A 64 8.72 24.64 -7.94
C ALA A 64 7.71 24.96 -9.06
N ALA A 65 8.16 24.85 -10.31
CA ALA A 65 7.30 25.11 -11.47
C ALA A 65 6.08 24.18 -11.44
N THR A 66 4.89 24.76 -11.46
CA THR A 66 3.63 24.03 -11.64
C THR A 66 3.25 24.08 -13.12
N HIS A 67 2.92 22.93 -13.69
CA HIS A 67 2.48 22.82 -15.08
C HIS A 67 0.96 22.71 -15.14
N SER A 68 0.37 23.29 -16.18
CA SER A 68 -1.06 23.10 -16.42
C SER A 68 -1.35 21.70 -16.96
N HIS A 69 -2.59 21.25 -16.84
CA HIS A 69 -3.02 19.96 -17.37
C HIS A 69 -2.72 19.82 -18.87
N ASP A 70 -3.02 20.87 -19.65
CA ASP A 70 -2.82 20.87 -21.11
C ASP A 70 -1.33 20.80 -21.48
N GLU A 71 -0.45 21.48 -20.74
CA GLU A 71 1.00 21.42 -20.94
C GLU A 71 1.57 20.02 -20.67
N VAL A 72 1.11 19.37 -19.60
CA VAL A 72 1.53 18.01 -19.26
C VAL A 72 1.03 17.03 -20.31
N TRP A 73 -0.22 17.17 -20.75
CA TRP A 73 -0.83 16.26 -21.71
C TRP A 73 -0.16 16.33 -23.09
N VAL A 74 0.10 17.54 -23.59
CA VAL A 74 0.84 17.73 -24.85
C VAL A 74 2.22 17.08 -24.77
N ARG A 75 2.93 17.27 -23.65
CA ARG A 75 4.25 16.68 -23.44
C ARG A 75 4.21 15.16 -23.33
N MET A 76 3.16 14.58 -22.74
CA MET A 76 2.99 13.13 -22.68
C MET A 76 2.80 12.52 -24.07
N VAL A 77 1.98 13.14 -24.92
CA VAL A 77 1.77 12.71 -26.31
C VAL A 77 3.08 12.77 -27.11
N GLU A 78 3.90 13.80 -26.91
CA GLU A 78 5.21 13.91 -27.55
C GLU A 78 6.18 12.81 -27.09
N LEU A 79 6.19 12.48 -25.80
CA LEU A 79 7.02 11.41 -25.25
C LEU A 79 6.57 10.02 -25.70
N GLU A 80 5.27 9.80 -25.84
CA GLU A 80 4.69 8.57 -26.37
C GLU A 80 5.09 8.37 -27.84
N ALA A 81 4.98 9.43 -28.66
CA ALA A 81 5.42 9.41 -30.05
C ALA A 81 6.92 9.14 -30.21
N GLN A 82 7.72 9.47 -29.19
CA GLN A 82 9.16 9.20 -29.12
C GLN A 82 9.48 7.80 -28.55
N GLY A 83 8.48 7.04 -28.10
CA GLY A 83 8.68 5.74 -27.45
C GLY A 83 9.40 5.84 -26.10
N ALA A 84 9.37 7.01 -25.46
CA ALA A 84 10.11 7.30 -24.24
C ALA A 84 9.29 7.07 -22.95
N LEU A 85 8.02 6.64 -23.08
CA LEU A 85 7.20 6.24 -21.94
C LEU A 85 7.40 4.74 -21.63
N PRO A 86 7.47 4.35 -20.34
CA PRO A 86 7.48 2.94 -19.97
C PRO A 86 6.20 2.26 -20.45
N ALA A 87 6.35 1.07 -21.05
CA ALA A 87 5.25 0.25 -21.56
C ALA A 87 4.34 -0.29 -20.45
#